data_AF-A0A444JGH8-F1
#
_entry.id   AF-A0A444JGH8-F1
#
_cell.length_a   1.000
_cell.length_b   1.000
_cell.length_c   1.000
_cell.angle_alpha   90.00
_cell.angle_beta   90.00
_cell.angle_gamma   90.00
#
_symmetry.space_group_name_H-M   'P 1'
#
loop_
_entity.id
_entity.type
_entity.pdbx_description
1 polymer ?
#
loop_
_entity_poly.entity_id
_entity_poly.type
_entity_poly.pdbx_seq_one_letter_code
_entity_poly.pdbx_strand_id
1 'polypeptide(L)'
;MNHFTYKNGILHCEDKPVQDIAKEVGTPFYLYSTATLQRHFDAFDSGFTGMQHQTCFAVKACSNLSILNIFAKMGGGADIVSGGELFRAMKAGVDPQKIIYSGAGKTRTEIREALEAGILMFNVESPQELDRIQEIAAEMKITARIAFRINPDVDPKTHAYISTGLAKNKFGIPVDEALQEYLRAKEMEHIEIVGVSCHIGSQLTQIEPFIEA
;
A
#
# COMPACT_ATOMS: atom_id res chain seq x y z
N MET A 1 -20.36 -8.99 -0.64
CA MET A 1 -20.72 -10.38 -1.00
C MET A 1 -19.55 -11.03 -1.74
N ASN A 2 -19.28 -12.31 -1.51
CA ASN A 2 -18.23 -13.05 -2.21
C ASN A 2 -18.86 -14.12 -3.11
N HIS A 3 -18.07 -14.77 -3.96
CA HIS A 3 -18.53 -15.83 -4.85
C HIS A 3 -18.39 -17.23 -4.21
N PHE A 4 -18.55 -17.32 -2.89
CA PHE A 4 -18.67 -18.60 -2.19
C PHE A 4 -20.15 -18.81 -1.83
N THR A 5 -20.81 -19.75 -2.50
CA THR A 5 -22.27 -19.91 -2.39
C THR A 5 -22.66 -21.38 -2.33
N TYR A 6 -23.76 -21.68 -1.62
CA TYR A 6 -24.34 -23.02 -1.65
C TYR A 6 -25.28 -23.17 -2.84
N LYS A 7 -25.05 -24.19 -3.66
CA LYS A 7 -25.97 -24.63 -4.72
C LYS A 7 -26.37 -26.06 -4.41
N ASN A 8 -27.66 -26.30 -4.16
CA ASN A 8 -28.22 -27.61 -3.77
C ASN A 8 -27.46 -28.28 -2.60
N GLY A 9 -27.12 -27.49 -1.57
CA GLY A 9 -26.40 -27.98 -0.38
C GLY A 9 -24.88 -28.17 -0.56
N ILE A 10 -24.32 -27.92 -1.75
CA ILE A 10 -22.88 -28.03 -2.03
C ILE A 10 -22.27 -26.63 -2.09
N LEU A 11 -21.20 -26.40 -1.32
CA LEU A 11 -20.45 -25.15 -1.38
C LEU A 11 -19.65 -25.06 -2.68
N HIS A 12 -19.83 -23.98 -3.42
CA HIS A 12 -19.10 -23.65 -4.63
C HIS A 12 -18.24 -22.40 -4.43
N CYS A 13 -17.05 -22.40 -5.05
CA CYS A 13 -16.30 -21.19 -5.35
C CYS A 13 -16.58 -20.88 -6.82
N GLU A 14 -17.26 -19.77 -7.09
CA GLU A 14 -17.80 -19.44 -8.40
C GLU A 14 -18.70 -20.59 -8.90
N ASP A 15 -18.33 -21.25 -10.01
CA ASP A 15 -19.07 -22.38 -10.58
C ASP A 15 -18.45 -23.74 -10.28
N LYS A 16 -17.44 -23.81 -9.40
CA LYS A 16 -16.74 -25.06 -9.06
C LYS A 16 -17.08 -25.53 -7.65
N PRO A 17 -17.55 -26.79 -7.46
CA PRO A 17 -17.72 -27.38 -6.15
C PRO A 17 -16.39 -27.40 -5.37
N VAL A 18 -16.38 -26.86 -4.15
CA VAL A 18 -15.16 -26.78 -3.33
C VAL A 18 -14.63 -28.18 -3.00
N GLN A 19 -15.51 -29.16 -2.81
CA GLN A 19 -15.15 -30.54 -2.53
C GLN A 19 -14.36 -31.20 -3.68
N ASP A 20 -14.59 -30.80 -4.92
CA ASP A 20 -13.90 -31.39 -6.07
C ASP A 20 -12.48 -30.83 -6.16
N ILE A 21 -12.33 -29.53 -5.92
CA ILE A 21 -11.02 -28.88 -5.78
C ILE A 21 -10.24 -29.53 -4.63
N ALA A 22 -10.88 -29.72 -3.47
CA ALA A 22 -10.24 -30.33 -2.30
C ALA A 22 -9.73 -31.76 -2.55
N LYS A 23 -10.46 -32.55 -3.35
CA LYS A 23 -10.02 -33.90 -3.77
C LYS A 23 -8.83 -33.86 -4.70
N GLU A 24 -8.79 -32.87 -5.61
CA GLU A 24 -7.72 -32.72 -6.59
C GLU A 24 -6.41 -32.23 -5.98
N VAL A 25 -6.48 -31.21 -5.10
CA VAL A 25 -5.27 -30.55 -4.55
C VAL A 25 -4.88 -31.02 -3.14
N GLY A 26 -5.76 -31.72 -2.45
CA GLY A 26 -5.58 -32.12 -1.04
C GLY A 26 -5.84 -30.98 -0.05
N THR A 27 -5.91 -31.33 1.24
CA THR A 27 -6.17 -30.37 2.34
C THR A 27 -5.03 -30.37 3.37
N PRO A 28 -4.69 -29.21 3.98
CA PRO A 28 -5.34 -27.90 3.84
C PRO A 28 -4.91 -27.14 2.58
N PHE A 29 -5.80 -26.28 2.05
CA PHE A 29 -5.50 -25.37 0.96
C PHE A 29 -6.21 -24.02 1.14
N TYR A 30 -5.66 -22.98 0.52
CA TYR A 30 -6.35 -21.70 0.35
C TYR A 30 -7.03 -21.66 -1.02
N LEU A 31 -8.30 -21.27 -1.05
CA LEU A 31 -9.08 -21.08 -2.28
C LEU A 31 -9.45 -19.61 -2.43
N TYR A 32 -9.07 -19.03 -3.56
CA TYR A 32 -9.39 -17.64 -3.90
C TYR A 32 -10.35 -17.63 -5.10
N SER A 33 -11.30 -16.70 -5.08
CA SER A 33 -12.17 -16.42 -6.23
C SER A 33 -11.64 -15.20 -6.98
N THR A 34 -11.30 -15.38 -8.25
CA THR A 34 -10.88 -14.30 -9.14
C THR A 34 -12.01 -13.29 -9.32
N ALA A 35 -13.25 -13.77 -9.52
CA ALA A 35 -14.42 -12.89 -9.66
C ALA A 35 -14.63 -12.03 -8.41
N THR A 36 -14.37 -12.58 -7.22
CA THR A 36 -14.46 -11.84 -5.96
C THR A 36 -13.38 -10.75 -5.88
N LEU A 37 -12.13 -11.08 -6.20
CA LEU A 37 -11.01 -10.13 -6.19
C LEU A 37 -11.26 -8.97 -7.16
N GLN A 38 -11.64 -9.28 -8.40
CA GLN A 38 -11.91 -8.27 -9.43
C GLN A 38 -13.08 -7.37 -9.03
N ARG A 39 -14.21 -7.95 -8.56
CA ARG A 39 -15.37 -7.17 -8.12
C ARG A 39 -15.03 -6.21 -6.98
N HIS A 40 -14.18 -6.62 -6.03
CA HIS A 40 -13.80 -5.77 -4.91
C HIS A 40 -12.81 -4.67 -5.31
N PHE A 41 -11.88 -4.96 -6.22
CA PHE A 41 -11.00 -3.94 -6.79
C PHE A 41 -11.82 -2.90 -7.55
N ASP A 42 -12.71 -3.33 -8.45
CA ASP A 42 -13.57 -2.46 -9.25
C ASP A 42 -14.53 -1.62 -8.39
N ALA A 43 -15.12 -2.21 -7.34
CA ALA A 43 -15.97 -1.46 -6.42
C ALA A 43 -15.24 -0.34 -5.66
N PHE A 44 -13.92 -0.48 -5.43
CA PHE A 44 -13.10 0.57 -4.83
C PHE A 44 -12.67 1.60 -5.88
N ASP A 45 -12.10 1.12 -6.99
CA ASP A 45 -11.53 1.94 -8.06
C ASP A 45 -12.59 2.83 -8.73
N SER A 46 -13.76 2.25 -9.05
CA SER A 46 -14.89 3.00 -9.63
C SER A 46 -15.45 4.08 -8.72
N GLY A 47 -15.23 4.00 -7.40
CA GLY A 47 -15.58 5.07 -6.46
C GLY A 47 -14.88 6.40 -6.74
N PHE A 48 -13.74 6.36 -7.46
CA PHE A 48 -12.97 7.54 -7.87
C PHE A 48 -13.20 7.94 -9.33
N THR A 49 -14.25 7.42 -9.99
CA THR A 49 -14.58 7.76 -11.38
C THR A 49 -14.70 9.28 -11.56
N GLY A 50 -14.00 9.82 -12.57
CA GLY A 50 -13.96 11.26 -12.86
C GLY A 50 -12.84 12.02 -12.14
N MET A 51 -12.08 11.36 -11.25
CA MET A 51 -10.89 11.91 -10.61
C MET A 51 -9.63 11.22 -11.12
N GLN A 52 -8.54 11.97 -11.24
CA GLN A 52 -7.22 11.37 -11.44
C GLN A 52 -6.81 10.66 -10.15
N HIS A 53 -6.70 9.34 -10.20
CA HIS A 53 -6.37 8.50 -9.05
C HIS A 53 -5.52 7.30 -9.47
N GLN A 54 -4.87 6.68 -8.49
CA GLN A 54 -4.19 5.40 -8.64
C GLN A 54 -4.50 4.53 -7.42
N THR A 55 -5.18 3.42 -7.64
CA THR A 55 -5.41 2.41 -6.60
C THR A 55 -4.15 1.57 -6.42
N CYS A 56 -3.51 1.63 -5.25
CA CYS A 56 -2.35 0.80 -4.89
C CYS A 56 -2.75 -0.29 -3.90
N PHE A 57 -2.71 -1.56 -4.31
CA PHE A 57 -3.06 -2.67 -3.43
C PHE A 57 -1.95 -2.89 -2.38
N ALA A 58 -2.33 -2.94 -1.10
CA ALA A 58 -1.40 -3.21 0.00
C ALA A 58 -0.93 -4.67 -0.05
N VAL A 59 0.29 -4.91 -0.55
CA VAL A 59 0.82 -6.25 -0.87
C VAL A 59 0.89 -7.15 0.37
N LYS A 60 1.15 -6.55 1.54
CA LYS A 60 1.15 -7.23 2.85
C LYS A 60 -0.13 -8.00 3.17
N ALA A 61 -1.27 -7.67 2.54
CA ALA A 61 -2.52 -8.38 2.73
C ALA A 61 -2.51 -9.76 2.07
N CYS A 62 -1.98 -9.88 0.86
CA CYS A 62 -1.79 -11.15 0.17
C CYS A 62 -0.79 -11.00 -0.99
N SER A 63 0.44 -11.48 -0.78
CA SER A 63 1.55 -11.31 -1.74
C SER A 63 1.67 -12.46 -2.76
N ASN A 64 0.57 -13.17 -3.02
CA ASN A 64 0.51 -14.22 -4.04
C ASN A 64 0.67 -13.60 -5.45
N LEU A 65 1.59 -14.13 -6.26
CA LEU A 65 1.91 -13.56 -7.57
C LEU A 65 0.71 -13.53 -8.53
N SER A 66 -0.17 -14.53 -8.49
CA SER A 66 -1.36 -14.57 -9.35
C SER A 66 -2.37 -13.50 -8.95
N ILE A 67 -2.54 -13.23 -7.65
CA ILE A 67 -3.43 -12.16 -7.15
C ILE A 67 -2.89 -10.79 -7.52
N LEU A 68 -1.58 -10.56 -7.31
CA LEU A 68 -0.93 -9.31 -7.73
C LEU A 68 -1.05 -9.11 -9.25
N ASN A 69 -0.91 -10.17 -10.05
CA ASN A 69 -1.06 -10.10 -11.51
C ASN A 69 -2.49 -9.76 -11.93
N ILE A 70 -3.51 -10.27 -11.22
CA ILE A 70 -4.91 -9.90 -11.47
C ILE A 70 -5.09 -8.38 -11.31
N PHE A 71 -4.63 -7.80 -10.20
CA PHE A 71 -4.77 -6.36 -9.97
C PHE A 71 -3.91 -5.52 -10.92
N ALA A 72 -2.70 -5.97 -11.26
CA ALA A 72 -1.86 -5.30 -12.26
C ALA A 72 -2.55 -5.21 -13.62
N LYS A 73 -3.21 -6.30 -14.07
CA LYS A 73 -3.99 -6.32 -15.32
C LYS A 73 -5.23 -5.42 -15.29
N MET A 74 -5.74 -5.10 -14.11
CA MET A 74 -6.83 -4.13 -13.93
C MET A 74 -6.31 -2.69 -13.86
N GLY A 75 -5.00 -2.45 -14.01
CA GLY A 75 -4.39 -1.12 -13.93
C GLY A 75 -3.98 -0.70 -12.52
N GLY A 76 -4.14 -1.58 -11.53
CA GLY A 76 -3.75 -1.35 -10.14
C GLY A 76 -2.23 -1.26 -9.93
N GLY A 77 -1.86 -0.48 -8.93
CA GLY A 77 -0.52 -0.34 -8.38
C GLY A 77 -0.30 -1.23 -7.15
N ALA A 78 0.82 -1.01 -6.47
CA ALA A 78 1.18 -1.74 -5.27
C ALA A 78 1.69 -0.80 -4.17
N ASP A 79 1.16 -0.95 -2.96
CA ASP A 79 1.76 -0.41 -1.73
C ASP A 79 2.58 -1.52 -1.08
N ILE A 80 3.91 -1.36 -1.12
CA ILE A 80 4.89 -2.33 -0.63
C ILE A 80 5.50 -1.84 0.69
N VAL A 81 5.96 -2.79 1.51
CA VAL A 81 6.68 -2.50 2.78
C VAL A 81 8.04 -3.18 2.89
N SER A 82 8.52 -3.85 1.83
CA SER A 82 9.87 -4.45 1.78
C SER A 82 10.37 -4.66 0.35
N GLY A 83 11.69 -4.85 0.19
CA GLY A 83 12.30 -5.26 -1.08
C GLY A 83 11.78 -6.62 -1.59
N GLY A 84 11.37 -7.53 -0.69
CA GLY A 84 10.72 -8.77 -1.07
C GLY A 84 9.34 -8.57 -1.72
N GLU A 85 8.60 -7.55 -1.28
CA GLU A 85 7.33 -7.16 -1.90
C GLU A 85 7.55 -6.39 -3.21
N LEU A 86 8.58 -5.54 -3.30
CA LEU A 86 9.02 -4.94 -4.55
C LEU A 86 9.28 -6.02 -5.60
N PHE A 87 10.10 -7.02 -5.27
CA PHE A 87 10.39 -8.14 -6.15
C PHE A 87 9.13 -8.88 -6.60
N ARG A 88 8.18 -9.14 -5.69
CA ARG A 88 6.93 -9.82 -6.01
C ARG A 88 6.01 -8.99 -6.89
N ALA A 89 5.87 -7.69 -6.62
CA ALA A 89 5.05 -6.78 -7.42
C ALA A 89 5.59 -6.68 -8.86
N MET A 90 6.90 -6.47 -8.99
CA MET A 90 7.59 -6.45 -10.29
C MET A 90 7.43 -7.77 -11.05
N LYS A 91 7.64 -8.90 -10.37
CA LYS A 91 7.47 -10.24 -10.96
C LYS A 91 6.03 -10.52 -11.39
N ALA A 92 5.05 -9.94 -10.70
CA ALA A 92 3.64 -10.03 -11.06
C ALA A 92 3.23 -9.09 -12.21
N GLY A 93 4.14 -8.23 -12.69
CA GLY A 93 3.90 -7.30 -13.79
C GLY A 93 3.26 -5.97 -13.38
N VAL A 94 3.38 -5.59 -12.10
CA VAL A 94 3.01 -4.23 -11.66
C VAL A 94 4.01 -3.24 -12.27
N ASP A 95 3.51 -2.17 -12.88
CA ASP A 95 4.34 -1.06 -13.37
C ASP A 95 5.04 -0.37 -12.19
N PRO A 96 6.38 -0.24 -12.18
CA PRO A 96 7.10 0.49 -11.13
C PRO A 96 6.53 1.88 -10.85
N GLN A 97 6.09 2.60 -11.88
CA GLN A 97 5.52 3.94 -11.73
C GLN A 97 4.15 3.95 -11.03
N LYS A 98 3.65 2.78 -10.63
CA LYS A 98 2.46 2.60 -9.79
C LYS A 98 2.78 1.91 -8.45
N ILE A 99 4.05 1.81 -8.09
CA ILE A 99 4.49 1.24 -6.82
C ILE A 99 4.83 2.37 -5.85
N ILE A 100 4.20 2.35 -4.67
CA ILE A 100 4.56 3.22 -3.54
C ILE A 100 5.22 2.37 -2.45
N TYR A 101 6.26 2.90 -1.81
CA TYR A 101 6.99 2.16 -0.79
C TYR A 101 6.80 2.78 0.60
N SER A 102 6.02 2.11 1.44
CA SER A 102 5.73 2.44 2.84
C SER A 102 6.62 1.70 3.84
N GLY A 103 6.53 2.05 5.13
CA GLY A 103 7.15 1.30 6.24
C GLY A 103 8.35 1.99 6.89
N ALA A 104 8.40 1.98 8.22
CA ALA A 104 9.33 2.76 9.04
C ALA A 104 10.78 2.23 9.14
N GLY A 105 11.16 1.26 8.30
CA GLY A 105 12.41 0.50 8.48
C GLY A 105 13.17 0.20 7.19
N LYS A 106 12.99 1.01 6.14
CA LYS A 106 13.61 0.76 4.83
C LYS A 106 15.13 0.76 4.94
N THR A 107 15.74 -0.35 4.56
CA THR A 107 17.20 -0.51 4.57
C THR A 107 17.85 0.22 3.39
N ARG A 108 19.18 0.49 3.46
CA ARG A 108 19.89 1.11 2.33
C ARG A 108 19.78 0.27 1.05
N THR A 109 19.85 -1.06 1.18
CA THR A 109 19.70 -1.99 0.05
C THR A 109 18.33 -1.85 -0.59
N GLU A 110 17.26 -1.90 0.20
CA GLU A 110 15.90 -1.79 -0.32
C GLU A 110 15.61 -0.42 -0.96
N ILE A 111 16.16 0.68 -0.38
CA ILE A 111 16.04 2.01 -0.97
C ILE A 111 16.73 2.05 -2.34
N ARG A 112 17.95 1.51 -2.44
CA ARG A 112 18.67 1.42 -3.71
C ARG A 112 17.89 0.63 -4.76
N GLU A 113 17.41 -0.56 -4.41
CA GLU A 113 16.61 -1.41 -5.32
C GLU A 113 15.33 -0.70 -5.80
N ALA A 114 14.62 -0.01 -4.90
CA ALA A 114 13.42 0.74 -5.24
C ALA A 114 13.71 1.96 -6.15
N LEU A 115 14.83 2.63 -5.90
CA LEU A 115 15.33 3.71 -6.74
C LEU A 115 15.73 3.22 -8.14
N GLU A 116 16.44 2.09 -8.23
CA GLU A 116 16.81 1.45 -9.51
C GLU A 116 15.57 1.00 -10.29
N ALA A 117 14.55 0.51 -9.60
CA ALA A 117 13.28 0.13 -10.22
C ALA A 117 12.46 1.33 -10.73
N GLY A 118 12.74 2.55 -10.25
CA GLY A 118 11.98 3.74 -10.63
C GLY A 118 10.56 3.74 -10.10
N ILE A 119 10.38 3.40 -8.81
CA ILE A 119 9.06 3.39 -8.17
C ILE A 119 8.40 4.79 -8.17
N LEU A 120 7.08 4.85 -8.03
CA LEU A 120 6.33 6.11 -8.03
C LEU A 120 6.80 7.08 -6.95
N MET A 121 6.91 6.60 -5.71
CA MET A 121 7.40 7.38 -4.57
C MET A 121 7.69 6.52 -3.32
N PHE A 122 8.54 7.05 -2.45
CA PHE A 122 8.68 6.59 -1.07
C PHE A 122 7.71 7.34 -0.15
N ASN A 123 7.00 6.61 0.70
CA ASN A 123 6.33 7.17 1.87
C ASN A 123 7.33 7.18 3.03
N VAL A 124 7.95 8.34 3.27
CA VAL A 124 8.98 8.56 4.30
C VAL A 124 8.33 8.65 5.67
N GLU A 125 8.87 7.91 6.63
CA GLU A 125 8.29 7.77 7.97
C GLU A 125 9.12 8.45 9.06
N SER A 126 10.32 8.94 8.75
CA SER A 126 11.17 9.65 9.71
C SER A 126 12.18 10.59 9.06
N PRO A 127 12.67 11.62 9.79
CA PRO A 127 13.77 12.47 9.33
C PRO A 127 15.04 11.72 8.94
N GLN A 128 15.38 10.64 9.67
CA GLN A 128 16.58 9.83 9.42
C GLN A 128 16.44 8.96 8.17
N GLU A 129 15.21 8.58 7.82
CA GLU A 129 14.94 7.90 6.56
C GLU A 129 15.07 8.86 5.36
N LEU A 130 14.60 10.10 5.49
CA LEU A 130 14.83 11.13 4.47
C LEU A 130 16.32 11.30 4.16
N ASP A 131 17.14 11.47 5.20
CA ASP A 131 18.60 11.64 5.06
C ASP A 131 19.21 10.44 4.32
N ARG A 132 18.79 9.22 4.68
CA ARG A 132 19.24 7.98 4.02
C ARG A 132 18.85 7.93 2.55
N ILE A 133 17.62 8.33 2.20
CA ILE A 133 17.16 8.36 0.80
C ILE A 133 17.96 9.38 0.00
N GLN A 134 18.13 10.59 0.53
CA GLN A 134 18.94 11.65 -0.08
C GLN A 134 20.37 11.19 -0.36
N GLU A 135 21.04 10.58 0.62
CA GLU A 135 22.41 10.06 0.45
C GLU A 135 22.49 9.02 -0.68
N ILE A 136 21.57 8.04 -0.69
CA ILE A 136 21.59 6.95 -1.66
C ILE A 136 21.24 7.47 -3.07
N ALA A 137 20.27 8.39 -3.17
CA ALA A 137 19.90 9.02 -4.43
C ALA A 137 21.05 9.87 -5.00
N ALA A 138 21.79 10.57 -4.14
CA ALA A 138 23.01 11.31 -4.51
C ALA A 138 24.12 10.37 -5.02
N GLU A 139 24.39 9.27 -4.30
CA GLU A 139 25.35 8.24 -4.73
C GLU A 139 25.00 7.68 -6.12
N MET A 140 23.70 7.55 -6.42
CA MET A 140 23.17 7.05 -7.70
C MET A 140 23.00 8.11 -8.78
N LYS A 141 23.14 9.40 -8.43
CA LYS A 141 22.88 10.54 -9.32
C LYS A 141 21.46 10.54 -9.91
N ILE A 142 20.48 10.25 -9.07
CA ILE A 142 19.04 10.27 -9.40
C ILE A 142 18.30 11.13 -8.39
N THR A 143 17.05 11.47 -8.71
CA THR A 143 16.16 12.19 -7.79
C THR A 143 15.10 11.24 -7.26
N ALA A 144 15.04 11.08 -5.93
CA ALA A 144 14.04 10.25 -5.27
C ALA A 144 12.74 11.02 -5.10
N ARG A 145 11.64 10.43 -5.57
CA ARG A 145 10.28 10.95 -5.36
C ARG A 145 9.77 10.55 -4.00
N ILE A 146 9.35 11.50 -3.18
CA ILE A 146 8.92 11.24 -1.80
C ILE A 146 7.60 11.93 -1.45
N ALA A 147 6.89 11.30 -0.53
CA ALA A 147 5.83 11.88 0.28
C ALA A 147 6.15 11.59 1.75
N PHE A 148 5.80 12.49 2.67
CA PHE A 148 5.91 12.19 4.09
C PHE A 148 4.61 11.56 4.59
N ARG A 149 4.73 10.49 5.38
CA ARG A 149 3.60 9.94 6.13
C ARG A 149 3.35 10.83 7.35
N ILE A 150 2.27 11.58 7.35
CA ILE A 150 1.91 12.48 8.45
C ILE A 150 0.89 11.80 9.36
N ASN A 151 1.07 11.99 10.67
CA ASN A 151 0.10 11.59 11.68
C ASN A 151 -0.92 12.72 11.86
N PRO A 152 -2.17 12.56 11.42
CA PRO A 152 -3.18 13.61 11.55
C PRO A 152 -3.58 13.78 13.01
N ASP A 153 -3.98 15.01 13.36
CA ASP A 153 -4.51 15.36 14.67
C ASP A 153 -6.01 15.03 14.74
N VAL A 154 -6.34 13.73 14.79
CA VAL A 154 -7.73 13.25 14.90
C VAL A 154 -8.19 13.34 16.35
N ASP A 155 -9.36 13.96 16.59
CA ASP A 155 -9.88 14.22 17.93
C ASP A 155 -10.04 12.91 18.74
N PRO A 156 -9.32 12.77 19.86
CA PRO A 156 -9.46 11.59 20.73
C PRO A 156 -10.87 11.42 21.32
N LYS A 157 -11.70 12.47 21.34
CA LYS A 157 -13.08 12.40 21.87
C LYS A 157 -14.04 11.70 20.92
N THR A 158 -13.85 11.85 19.61
CA THR A 158 -14.65 11.17 18.59
C THR A 158 -14.08 9.79 18.29
N HIS A 159 -12.74 9.65 18.29
CA HIS A 159 -12.06 8.44 17.85
C HIS A 159 -10.87 8.04 18.75
N ALA A 160 -11.13 7.79 20.04
CA ALA A 160 -10.12 7.50 21.07
C ALA A 160 -9.07 6.43 20.69
N TYR A 161 -9.49 5.33 20.06
CA TYR A 161 -8.57 4.24 19.66
C TYR A 161 -7.66 4.63 18.49
N ILE A 162 -8.12 5.49 17.59
CA ILE A 162 -7.34 5.98 16.44
C ILE A 162 -6.31 7.00 16.95
N SER A 163 -6.77 8.00 17.69
CA SER A 163 -5.93 9.09 18.20
C SER A 163 -4.84 8.60 19.16
N THR A 164 -5.16 7.73 20.13
CA THR A 164 -4.15 7.14 21.04
C THR A 164 -3.19 6.18 20.32
N GLY A 165 -3.65 5.54 19.26
CA GLY A 165 -2.84 4.70 18.40
C GLY A 165 -1.85 5.51 17.57
N LEU A 166 -2.25 6.66 17.02
CA LEU A 166 -1.41 7.53 16.19
C LEU A 166 -0.28 8.20 16.99
N ALA A 167 -0.59 8.80 18.15
CA ALA A 167 0.40 9.56 18.93
C ALA A 167 1.49 8.70 19.61
N LYS A 168 1.25 7.39 19.79
CA LYS A 168 2.16 6.49 20.52
C LYS A 168 2.84 5.43 19.65
N ASN A 169 2.58 5.41 18.35
CA ASN A 169 3.14 4.40 17.47
C ASN A 169 4.44 4.91 16.81
N LYS A 170 5.20 3.96 16.27
CA LYS A 170 6.49 4.18 15.62
C LYS A 170 6.40 4.79 14.21
N PHE A 171 5.21 5.19 13.77
CA PHE A 171 4.93 5.51 12.39
C PHE A 171 4.74 7.01 12.20
N GLY A 172 5.13 7.48 11.02
CA GLY A 172 4.89 8.83 10.54
C GLY A 172 5.60 9.93 11.31
N ILE A 173 5.45 11.14 10.77
CA ILE A 173 5.94 12.39 11.34
C ILE A 173 4.74 13.11 11.99
N PRO A 174 4.89 13.62 13.23
CA PRO A 174 3.88 14.46 13.86
C PRO A 174 3.51 15.67 12.97
N VAL A 175 2.22 16.03 12.91
CA VAL A 175 1.74 17.11 12.03
C VAL A 175 2.39 18.46 12.31
N ASP A 176 2.77 18.72 13.56
CA ASP A 176 3.48 19.93 14.00
C ASP A 176 4.94 19.99 13.52
N GLU A 177 5.57 18.84 13.27
CA GLU A 177 6.91 18.73 12.70
C GLU A 177 6.90 18.70 11.16
N ALA A 178 5.75 18.36 10.55
CA ALA A 178 5.63 18.11 9.11
C ALA A 178 6.15 19.26 8.25
N LEU A 179 5.74 20.50 8.54
CA LEU A 179 6.15 21.67 7.74
C LEU A 179 7.67 21.84 7.71
N GLN A 180 8.33 21.64 8.85
CA GLN A 180 9.79 21.75 8.94
C GLN A 180 10.47 20.69 8.08
N GLU A 181 9.97 19.45 8.08
CA GLU A 181 10.53 18.36 7.27
C GLU A 181 10.31 18.57 5.77
N TYR A 182 9.16 19.11 5.35
CA TYR A 182 8.93 19.51 3.96
C TYR A 182 9.88 20.63 3.51
N LEU A 183 10.09 21.65 4.35
CA LEU A 183 11.04 22.73 4.06
C LEU A 183 12.48 22.20 3.97
N ARG A 184 12.85 21.26 4.86
CA ARG A 184 14.16 20.61 4.83
C ARG A 184 14.36 19.79 3.56
N ALA A 185 13.37 18.97 3.17
CA ALA A 185 13.40 18.17 1.94
C ALA A 185 13.50 19.02 0.67
N LYS A 186 12.88 20.22 0.65
CA LYS A 186 12.92 21.13 -0.50
C LYS A 186 14.33 21.62 -0.82
N GLU A 187 15.20 21.74 0.20
CA GLU A 187 16.59 22.18 0.03
C GLU A 187 17.54 21.02 -0.36
N MET A 188 17.03 19.78 -0.48
CA MET A 188 17.83 18.60 -0.84
C MET A 188 17.84 18.35 -2.35
N GLU A 189 19.02 18.37 -2.96
CA GLU A 189 19.21 18.28 -4.43
C GLU A 189 18.66 16.99 -5.07
N HIS A 190 18.62 15.88 -4.31
CA HIS A 190 18.22 14.56 -4.82
C HIS A 190 16.84 14.12 -4.31
N ILE A 191 16.02 15.06 -3.84
CA ILE A 191 14.64 14.82 -3.40
C ILE A 191 13.65 15.62 -4.25
N GLU A 192 12.62 14.93 -4.76
CA GLU A 192 11.43 15.54 -5.34
C GLU A 192 10.23 15.26 -4.42
N ILE A 193 9.65 16.30 -3.85
CA ILE A 193 8.42 16.18 -3.07
C ILE A 193 7.23 16.08 -4.03
N VAL A 194 6.50 14.96 -3.97
CA VAL A 194 5.38 14.66 -4.91
C VAL A 194 4.03 14.45 -4.24
N GLY A 195 3.96 14.47 -2.91
CA GLY A 195 2.69 14.33 -2.21
C GLY A 195 2.79 14.31 -0.69
N VAL A 196 1.66 13.98 -0.09
CA VAL A 196 1.46 13.75 1.35
C VAL A 196 0.88 12.34 1.49
N SER A 197 1.30 11.60 2.52
CA SER A 197 0.78 10.27 2.83
C SER A 197 0.14 10.27 4.20
N CYS A 198 -0.96 9.54 4.36
CA CYS A 198 -1.64 9.35 5.63
C CYS A 198 -2.19 7.92 5.72
N HIS A 199 -2.01 7.28 6.88
CA HIS A 199 -2.61 6.00 7.18
C HIS A 199 -3.09 5.98 8.62
N ILE A 200 -4.41 6.08 8.78
CA ILE A 200 -5.11 6.26 10.06
C ILE A 200 -5.50 4.96 10.76
N GLY A 201 -5.24 3.81 10.15
CA GLY A 201 -5.45 2.50 10.77
C GLY A 201 -6.13 1.47 9.87
N SER A 202 -6.59 0.40 10.50
CA SER A 202 -7.21 -0.76 9.85
C SER A 202 -8.58 -1.06 10.46
N GLN A 203 -9.44 -1.73 9.69
CA GLN A 203 -10.78 -2.17 10.12
C GLN A 203 -11.71 -1.02 10.56
N LEU A 204 -11.55 0.15 9.94
CA LEU A 204 -12.45 1.28 10.13
C LEU A 204 -13.82 0.97 9.52
N THR A 205 -14.89 1.20 10.29
CA THR A 205 -16.28 0.93 9.90
C THR A 205 -17.11 2.20 9.69
N GLN A 206 -16.49 3.35 9.89
CA GLN A 206 -17.07 4.69 9.81
C GLN A 206 -16.23 5.54 8.85
N ILE A 207 -16.87 6.47 8.14
CA ILE A 207 -16.22 7.29 7.10
C ILE A 207 -15.59 8.53 7.72
N GLU A 208 -16.16 9.03 8.81
CA GLU A 208 -15.80 10.26 9.50
C GLU A 208 -14.29 10.41 9.76
N PRO A 209 -13.56 9.38 10.24
CA PRO A 209 -12.10 9.48 10.43
C PRO A 209 -11.31 9.77 9.15
N PHE A 210 -11.80 9.35 7.98
CA PHE A 210 -11.14 9.62 6.71
C PHE A 210 -11.38 11.05 6.22
N ILE A 211 -12.46 11.69 6.66
CA ILE A 211 -12.77 13.10 6.33
C ILE A 211 -12.01 14.04 7.26
N GLU A 212 -11.82 13.64 8.51
CA GLU A 212 -11.11 14.44 9.53
C GLU A 212 -9.59 14.46 9.32
N ALA A 213 -9.02 13.38 8.76
CA ALA A 213 -7.58 13.20 8.52
C ALA A 213 -7.07 13.93 7.29
#